data_AF-A0AAW2SI13-F1
#
_entry.id   AF-A0AAW2SI13-F1
#
_cell.length_a   1.000
_cell.length_b   1.000
_cell.length_c   1.000
_cell.angle_alpha   90.00
_cell.angle_beta   90.00
_cell.angle_gamma   90.00
#
_symmetry.space_group_name_H-M   'P 1'
#
loop_
_entity.id
_entity.type
_entity.pdbx_description
1 polymer ?
#
loop_
_entity_poly.entity_id
_entity_poly.type
_entity_poly.pdbx_seq_one_letter_code
_entity_poly.pdbx_strand_id
1 'polypeptide(L)'
;MVTIRADEISNIIRERIEQYNREVKIVNTGTVLQVGDGIARIHGLDEVMAGELVEFEEGTIGIALNLESNNVGVVLMGDGLMIQEGSSVKATGRIAQIPVSEAYLGRVINALAKPIDGRGEISASESRLIESPAPGIISRRSVYEPLQTGLIAIDSMIPIGRAIGQKASSVAQVVTSLQERGAMEYTIVVAETADSPATLQYLAPYTGAALAEYFMYRKQHTLIIYDDPSKQAQAYRQMSLLLRRPPGREAYPGDVFYLHSRLLERAAKLSSSLGEGSMTALPIVETQSGDVSAYIPTNVISITDGQIFLSADLFNAGISDLTSRTRPSNIRFCLSHFS
;
A
#
# COMPACT_ATOMS: atom_id res chain seq x y z
N MET A 1 12.45 6.53 34.94
CA MET A 1 11.44 7.58 34.67
C MET A 1 12.18 8.77 34.10
N VAL A 2 11.98 9.12 32.83
CA VAL A 2 12.65 10.29 32.24
C VAL A 2 11.90 11.55 32.70
N THR A 3 12.56 12.41 33.46
CA THR A 3 12.02 13.69 33.91
C THR A 3 12.05 14.69 32.77
N ILE A 4 10.99 14.71 31.95
CA ILE A 4 10.76 15.74 30.95
C ILE A 4 10.63 17.09 31.66
N ARG A 5 11.46 18.07 31.31
CA ARG A 5 11.43 19.40 31.93
C ARG A 5 10.39 20.29 31.23
N ALA A 6 9.57 20.99 32.00
CA ALA A 6 8.54 21.90 31.47
C ALA A 6 9.13 23.03 30.60
N ASP A 7 10.39 23.39 30.85
CA ASP A 7 11.13 24.41 30.09
C ASP A 7 11.42 23.97 28.64
N GLU A 8 11.73 22.68 28.43
CA GLU A 8 11.99 22.14 27.09
C GLU A 8 10.72 22.16 26.22
N ILE A 9 9.58 21.78 26.79
CA ILE A 9 8.26 21.86 26.13
C ILE A 9 7.94 23.31 25.78
N SER A 10 8.17 24.25 26.70
CA SER A 10 7.91 25.68 26.47
C SER A 10 8.79 26.28 25.37
N ASN A 11 10.06 25.85 25.28
CA ASN A 11 10.96 26.30 24.22
C ASN A 11 10.55 25.72 22.85
N ILE A 12 10.24 24.42 22.75
CA ILE A 12 9.77 23.78 21.51
C ILE A 12 8.49 24.45 20.97
N ILE A 13 7.55 24.81 21.86
CA ILE A 13 6.33 25.52 21.46
C ILE A 13 6.66 26.95 20.99
N ARG A 14 7.58 27.66 21.66
CA ARG A 14 7.97 29.02 21.27
C ARG A 14 8.65 29.05 19.91
N GLU A 15 9.58 28.13 19.65
CA GLU A 15 10.23 27.98 18.33
C GLU A 15 9.21 27.72 17.22
N ARG A 16 8.20 26.86 17.46
CA ARG A 16 7.10 26.61 16.50
C ARG A 16 6.25 27.85 16.22
N ILE A 17 6.05 28.72 17.22
CA ILE A 17 5.30 29.98 17.05
C ILE A 17 6.14 31.00 16.28
N GLU A 18 7.44 31.12 16.57
CA GLU A 18 8.35 32.03 15.85
C GLU A 18 8.53 31.63 14.36
N GLN A 19 8.45 30.34 14.05
CA GLN A 19 8.48 29.82 12.67
C GLN A 19 7.14 29.94 11.92
N TYR A 20 6.05 30.39 12.57
CA TYR A 20 4.72 30.45 11.97
C TYR A 20 4.56 31.64 11.00
N ASN A 21 5.08 31.48 9.79
CA ASN A 21 5.00 32.51 8.75
C ASN A 21 3.63 32.45 8.02
N ARG A 22 2.90 33.57 8.01
CA ARG A 22 1.49 33.63 7.58
C ARG A 22 1.35 34.00 6.10
N GLU A 23 1.73 33.09 5.21
CA GLU A 23 1.50 33.25 3.76
C GLU A 23 0.01 33.24 3.42
N VAL A 24 -0.46 34.28 2.73
CA VAL A 24 -1.81 34.30 2.13
C VAL A 24 -1.75 33.57 0.79
N LYS A 25 -2.14 32.30 0.78
CA LYS A 25 -2.31 31.51 -0.45
C LYS A 25 -3.74 31.64 -0.95
N ILE A 26 -3.89 31.72 -2.27
CA ILE A 26 -5.17 31.45 -2.94
C ILE A 26 -5.42 29.95 -2.73
N VAL A 27 -6.47 29.62 -1.99
CA VAL A 27 -6.84 28.22 -1.70
C VAL A 27 -8.01 27.85 -2.59
N ASN A 28 -7.85 26.82 -3.41
CA ASN A 28 -8.96 26.21 -4.12
C ASN A 28 -9.84 25.47 -3.09
N THR A 29 -11.08 25.90 -2.92
CA THR A 29 -12.01 25.40 -1.90
C THR A 29 -13.28 24.86 -2.52
N GLY A 30 -13.83 23.83 -1.91
CA GLY A 30 -15.17 23.32 -2.20
C GLY A 30 -16.00 23.11 -0.94
N THR A 31 -17.22 22.62 -1.16
CA THR A 31 -18.23 22.37 -0.13
C THR A 31 -18.71 20.93 -0.22
N VAL A 32 -18.76 20.20 0.90
CA VAL A 32 -19.30 18.84 0.93
C VAL A 32 -20.79 18.85 0.58
N LEU A 33 -21.17 18.20 -0.52
CA LEU A 33 -22.56 17.98 -0.92
C LEU A 33 -23.17 16.77 -0.23
N GLN A 34 -22.38 15.71 -0.08
CA GLN A 34 -22.80 14.42 0.46
C GLN A 34 -21.59 13.68 1.03
N VAL A 35 -21.76 12.98 2.14
CA VAL A 35 -20.76 12.05 2.69
C VAL A 35 -21.43 10.72 3.07
N GLY A 36 -20.75 9.60 2.80
CA GLY A 36 -21.24 8.26 3.14
C GLY A 36 -20.21 7.17 2.79
N ASP A 37 -20.13 6.13 3.61
CA ASP A 37 -19.32 4.92 3.39
C ASP A 37 -17.83 5.18 3.01
N GLY A 38 -17.23 6.23 3.57
CA GLY A 38 -15.84 6.62 3.29
C GLY A 38 -15.65 7.44 2.00
N ILE A 39 -16.73 7.91 1.37
CA ILE A 39 -16.69 8.76 0.17
C ILE A 39 -17.44 10.06 0.43
N ALA A 40 -16.84 11.17 -0.01
CA ALA A 40 -17.48 12.48 -0.04
C ALA A 40 -17.62 12.98 -1.49
N ARG A 41 -18.73 13.65 -1.78
CA ARG A 41 -18.93 14.41 -3.02
C ARG A 41 -18.82 15.88 -2.69
N ILE A 42 -17.98 16.60 -3.42
CA ILE A 42 -17.63 18.00 -3.14
C ILE A 42 -18.01 18.85 -4.34
N HIS A 43 -18.66 19.99 -4.11
CA HIS A 43 -18.89 20.99 -5.15
C HIS A 43 -17.78 22.05 -5.15
N GLY A 44 -17.42 22.58 -6.32
CA GLY A 44 -16.20 23.36 -6.52
C GLY A 44 -14.97 22.46 -6.57
N LEU A 45 -13.85 22.92 -6.01
CA LEU A 45 -12.52 22.33 -6.21
C LEU A 45 -12.06 22.34 -7.69
N ASP A 46 -12.47 23.33 -8.48
CA ASP A 46 -12.33 23.34 -9.95
C ASP A 46 -10.89 23.15 -10.48
N GLU A 47 -9.88 23.60 -9.72
CA GLU A 47 -8.45 23.45 -10.06
C GLU A 47 -7.78 22.19 -9.46
N VAL A 48 -8.54 21.26 -8.86
CA VAL A 48 -7.97 20.09 -8.18
C VAL A 48 -7.48 19.03 -9.16
N MET A 49 -6.32 18.45 -8.87
CA MET A 49 -5.74 17.39 -9.69
C MET A 49 -6.27 16.01 -9.29
N ALA A 50 -6.33 15.09 -10.26
CA ALA A 50 -6.62 13.68 -9.96
C ALA A 50 -5.46 13.08 -9.13
N GLY A 51 -5.80 12.42 -8.03
CA GLY A 51 -4.83 11.93 -7.05
C GLY A 51 -4.34 13.00 -6.07
N GLU A 52 -4.88 14.22 -6.07
CA GLU A 52 -4.53 15.25 -5.09
C GLU A 52 -5.12 14.96 -3.71
N LEU A 53 -4.37 15.32 -2.66
CA LEU A 53 -4.86 15.34 -1.29
C LEU A 53 -5.73 16.57 -1.08
N VAL A 54 -6.88 16.35 -0.45
CA VAL A 54 -7.77 17.42 0.03
C VAL A 54 -7.92 17.33 1.54
N GLU A 55 -8.03 18.48 2.19
CA GLU A 55 -8.16 18.60 3.65
C GLU A 55 -9.56 19.12 3.99
N PHE A 56 -10.32 18.34 4.76
CA PHE A 56 -11.63 18.73 5.26
C PHE A 56 -11.47 19.69 6.45
N GLU A 57 -12.47 20.52 6.71
CA GLU A 57 -12.47 21.52 7.78
C GLU A 57 -12.17 20.97 9.19
N GLU A 58 -12.48 19.69 9.43
CA GLU A 58 -12.21 18.96 10.68
C GLU A 58 -10.78 18.37 10.77
N GLY A 59 -10.03 18.33 9.66
CA GLY A 59 -8.66 17.80 9.59
C GLY A 59 -8.56 16.39 9.00
N THR A 60 -9.68 15.69 8.74
CA THR A 60 -9.69 14.50 7.89
C THR A 60 -9.11 14.81 6.51
N ILE A 61 -8.27 13.91 5.99
CA ILE A 61 -7.68 14.00 4.64
C ILE A 61 -8.47 13.09 3.69
N GLY A 62 -8.59 13.46 2.42
CA GLY A 62 -9.08 12.58 1.36
C GLY A 62 -8.24 12.68 0.08
N ILE A 63 -8.47 11.78 -0.86
CA ILE A 63 -7.90 11.81 -2.22
C ILE A 63 -9.01 12.12 -3.23
N ALA A 64 -8.80 13.09 -4.11
CA ALA A 64 -9.65 13.30 -5.28
C ALA A 64 -9.45 12.16 -6.31
N LEU A 65 -10.44 11.30 -6.52
CA LEU A 65 -10.38 10.18 -7.49
C LEU A 65 -11.23 10.38 -8.74
N ASN A 66 -12.36 11.09 -8.63
CA ASN A 66 -13.28 11.31 -9.75
C ASN A 66 -13.53 12.80 -9.94
N LEU A 67 -13.14 13.36 -11.08
CA LEU A 67 -13.38 14.76 -11.43
C LEU A 67 -14.57 14.81 -12.41
N GLU A 68 -15.76 15.14 -11.92
CA GLU A 68 -16.95 15.35 -12.76
C GLU A 68 -17.16 16.85 -12.99
N SER A 69 -17.86 17.24 -14.05
CA SER A 69 -18.07 18.67 -14.39
C SER A 69 -18.72 19.53 -13.30
N ASN A 70 -19.44 18.89 -12.36
CA ASN A 70 -20.24 19.58 -11.34
C ASN A 70 -19.84 19.21 -9.90
N ASN A 71 -19.02 18.16 -9.71
CA ASN A 71 -18.61 17.69 -8.39
C ASN A 71 -17.33 16.84 -8.47
N VAL A 72 -16.58 16.80 -7.38
CA VAL A 72 -15.40 15.96 -7.19
C VAL A 72 -15.73 14.83 -6.21
N GLY A 73 -15.53 13.60 -6.67
CA GLY A 73 -15.59 12.40 -5.86
C GLY A 73 -14.28 12.20 -5.09
N VAL A 74 -14.34 12.43 -3.78
CA VAL A 74 -13.22 12.31 -2.85
C VAL A 74 -13.37 11.05 -1.99
N VAL A 75 -12.27 10.33 -1.84
CA VAL A 75 -12.16 9.13 -1.01
C VAL A 75 -11.47 9.49 0.29
N LEU A 76 -12.13 9.24 1.43
CA LEU A 76 -11.66 9.65 2.75
C LEU A 76 -10.57 8.72 3.27
N MET A 77 -9.50 9.29 3.84
CA MET A 77 -8.44 8.57 4.54
C MET A 77 -8.77 8.37 6.04
N GLY A 78 -10.00 7.98 6.34
CA GLY A 78 -10.54 7.83 7.68
C GLY A 78 -12.05 7.62 7.66
N ASP A 79 -12.67 7.50 8.84
CA ASP A 79 -14.07 7.08 8.97
C ASP A 79 -15.09 8.16 8.55
N GLY A 80 -14.69 9.43 8.51
CA GLY A 80 -15.52 10.54 8.03
C GLY A 80 -16.71 10.92 8.90
N LEU A 81 -16.89 10.28 10.06
CA LEU A 81 -18.07 10.42 10.94
C LEU A 81 -18.34 11.85 11.44
N MET A 82 -17.31 12.71 11.45
CA MET A 82 -17.40 14.11 11.90
C MET A 82 -17.64 15.09 10.75
N ILE A 83 -17.60 14.65 9.49
CA ILE A 83 -17.81 15.48 8.31
C ILE A 83 -19.30 15.76 8.14
N GLN A 84 -19.67 17.01 7.94
CA GLN A 84 -21.06 17.42 7.72
C GLN A 84 -21.26 17.89 6.27
N GLU A 85 -22.47 17.73 5.75
CA GLU A 85 -22.87 18.39 4.51
C GLU A 85 -22.83 19.91 4.73
N GLY A 86 -22.25 20.65 3.78
CA GLY A 86 -21.94 22.06 3.93
C GLY A 86 -20.56 22.39 4.51
N SER A 87 -19.81 21.43 5.07
CA SER A 87 -18.43 21.66 5.54
C SER A 87 -17.50 22.08 4.39
N SER A 88 -16.51 22.92 4.70
CA SER A 88 -15.50 23.33 3.72
C SER A 88 -14.45 22.24 3.50
N VAL A 89 -13.95 22.14 2.28
CA VAL A 89 -12.81 21.28 1.91
C VAL A 89 -11.82 22.08 1.07
N LYS A 90 -10.53 21.86 1.29
CA LYS A 90 -9.43 22.61 0.69
C LYS A 90 -8.55 21.69 -0.14
N ALA A 91 -8.26 22.06 -1.38
CA ALA A 91 -7.20 21.45 -2.16
C ALA A 91 -5.83 21.79 -1.55
N THR A 92 -4.94 20.81 -1.39
CA THR A 92 -3.63 21.04 -0.76
C THR A 92 -2.53 21.40 -1.77
N GLY A 93 -2.81 21.28 -3.07
CA GLY A 93 -1.84 21.39 -4.16
C GLY A 93 -0.82 20.23 -4.21
N ARG A 94 -1.03 19.16 -3.43
CA ARG A 94 -0.09 18.03 -3.29
C ARG A 94 -0.74 16.73 -3.73
N ILE A 95 -0.14 16.05 -4.70
CA ILE A 95 -0.49 14.68 -5.06
C ILE A 95 -0.24 13.75 -3.87
N ALA A 96 -1.07 12.71 -3.74
CA ALA A 96 -1.04 11.74 -2.66
C ALA A 96 0.36 11.15 -2.47
N GLN A 97 0.96 11.49 -1.34
CA GLN A 97 2.32 11.13 -0.95
C GLN A 97 2.34 10.60 0.48
N ILE A 98 3.24 9.67 0.75
CA ILE A 98 3.53 9.16 2.09
C ILE A 98 4.92 9.60 2.56
N PRO A 99 5.10 9.82 3.87
CA PRO A 99 6.43 9.90 4.46
C PRO A 99 7.19 8.58 4.30
N VAL A 100 8.48 8.65 3.99
CA VAL A 100 9.39 7.50 3.86
C VAL A 100 10.72 7.78 4.57
N SER A 101 11.28 6.75 5.20
CA SER A 101 12.56 6.80 5.89
C SER A 101 13.05 5.40 6.26
N GLU A 102 14.34 5.28 6.63
CA GLU A 102 14.90 4.07 7.24
C GLU A 102 14.32 3.84 8.66
N ALA A 103 13.83 4.90 9.32
CA ALA A 103 13.18 4.85 10.64
C ALA A 103 11.85 4.05 10.69
N TYR A 104 11.35 3.57 9.55
CA TYR A 104 10.19 2.68 9.46
C TYR A 104 10.53 1.20 9.72
N LEU A 105 11.81 0.82 9.63
CA LEU A 105 12.25 -0.55 9.95
C LEU A 105 11.94 -0.90 11.41
N GLY A 106 11.40 -2.09 11.66
CA GLY A 106 10.97 -2.51 12.99
C GLY A 106 9.67 -1.90 13.50
N ARG A 107 8.92 -1.19 12.65
CA ARG A 107 7.65 -0.54 12.99
C ARG A 107 6.44 -1.25 12.39
N VAL A 108 5.29 -1.10 13.06
CA VAL A 108 3.97 -1.43 12.49
C VAL A 108 3.24 -0.13 12.21
N ILE A 109 2.81 0.06 10.97
CA ILE A 109 2.19 1.28 10.45
C ILE A 109 0.88 0.97 9.72
N ASN A 110 0.04 1.99 9.59
CA ASN A 110 -1.17 1.96 8.76
C ASN A 110 -0.88 2.39 7.31
N ALA A 111 -1.91 2.42 6.45
CA ALA A 111 -1.81 2.84 5.05
C ALA A 111 -1.38 4.31 4.87
N LEU A 112 -1.48 5.15 5.89
CA LEU A 112 -1.04 6.54 5.88
C LEU A 112 0.38 6.72 6.43
N ALA A 113 1.11 5.60 6.64
CA ALA A 113 2.42 5.55 7.27
C ALA A 113 2.46 6.16 8.69
N LYS A 114 1.32 6.18 9.39
CA LYS A 114 1.24 6.49 10.83
C LYS A 114 1.50 5.21 11.65
N PRO A 115 2.29 5.27 12.73
CA PRO A 115 2.56 4.11 13.58
C PRO A 115 1.34 3.69 14.39
N ILE A 116 1.12 2.37 14.45
CA ILE A 116 0.06 1.73 15.25
C ILE A 116 0.61 0.74 16.30
N ASP A 117 1.94 0.64 16.42
CA ASP A 117 2.64 -0.20 17.40
C ASP A 117 2.82 0.44 18.80
N GLY A 118 2.33 1.67 19.00
CA GLY A 118 2.46 2.41 20.25
C GLY A 118 3.88 2.89 20.59
N ARG A 119 4.88 2.72 19.70
CA ARG A 119 6.29 3.08 19.95
C ARG A 119 6.62 4.56 19.65
N GLY A 120 5.61 5.45 19.69
CA GLY A 120 5.75 6.88 19.37
C GLY A 120 5.78 7.18 17.87
N GLU A 121 5.88 8.46 17.50
CA GLU A 121 5.94 8.90 16.10
C GLU A 121 7.20 8.43 15.37
N ILE A 122 7.19 8.46 14.04
CA ILE A 122 8.33 8.10 13.18
C ILE A 122 8.86 9.37 12.54
N SER A 123 10.14 9.68 12.76
CA SER A 123 10.82 10.80 12.10
C SER A 123 11.05 10.48 10.63
N ALA A 124 10.18 11.00 9.77
CA ALA A 124 10.31 10.86 8.32
C ALA A 124 11.38 11.80 7.75
N SER A 125 12.20 11.30 6.83
CA SER A 125 13.26 12.08 6.17
C SER A 125 12.81 12.66 4.83
N GLU A 126 11.96 11.94 4.10
CA GLU A 126 11.54 12.24 2.73
C GLU A 126 10.05 11.91 2.55
N SER A 127 9.47 12.27 1.41
CA SER A 127 8.12 11.85 1.01
C SER A 127 8.13 11.28 -0.41
N ARG A 128 7.47 10.13 -0.63
CA ARG A 128 7.27 9.52 -1.96
C ARG A 128 5.80 9.54 -2.36
N LEU A 129 5.55 9.68 -3.66
CA LEU A 129 4.21 9.51 -4.22
C LEU A 129 3.69 8.09 -3.94
N ILE A 130 2.44 7.99 -3.49
CA ILE A 130 1.73 6.72 -3.30
C ILE A 130 1.62 6.01 -4.65
N GLU A 131 1.15 6.73 -5.66
CA GLU A 131 1.09 6.27 -7.05
C GLU A 131 2.34 6.74 -7.84
N SER A 132 3.44 6.00 -7.68
CA SER A 132 4.64 6.15 -8.52
C SER A 132 4.47 5.38 -9.83
N PRO A 133 4.97 5.90 -10.97
CA PRO A 133 5.17 5.08 -12.16
C PRO A 133 6.18 3.97 -11.88
N ALA A 134 6.00 2.83 -12.55
CA ALA A 134 6.93 1.71 -12.55
C ALA A 134 8.24 2.06 -13.30
N PRO A 135 9.39 1.45 -12.96
CA PRO A 135 10.62 1.60 -13.73
C PRO A 135 10.42 1.12 -15.19
N GLY A 136 10.71 1.97 -16.17
CA GLY A 136 10.65 1.61 -17.59
C GLY A 136 11.75 0.64 -18.00
N ILE A 137 11.61 -0.02 -19.17
CA ILE A 137 12.49 -1.11 -19.63
C ILE A 137 13.99 -0.75 -19.57
N ILE A 138 14.38 0.46 -20.00
CA ILE A 138 15.78 0.95 -19.97
C ILE A 138 16.32 1.11 -18.52
N SER A 139 15.42 1.35 -17.57
CA SER A 139 15.72 1.47 -16.14
C SER A 139 15.74 0.11 -15.42
N ARG A 140 15.33 -0.98 -16.09
CA ARG A 140 15.38 -2.35 -15.56
C ARG A 140 16.67 -3.06 -15.99
N ARG A 141 17.03 -4.11 -15.25
CA ARG A 141 18.03 -5.11 -15.65
C ARG A 141 17.45 -6.50 -15.41
N SER A 142 17.84 -7.47 -16.24
CA SER A 142 17.49 -8.88 -16.04
C SER A 142 17.87 -9.34 -14.63
N VAL A 143 16.99 -10.09 -13.97
CA VAL A 143 17.28 -10.67 -12.66
C VAL A 143 18.38 -11.72 -12.82
N TYR A 144 19.53 -11.49 -12.18
CA TYR A 144 20.71 -12.37 -12.26
C TYR A 144 21.22 -12.83 -10.89
N GLU A 145 20.63 -12.32 -9.79
CA GLU A 145 20.99 -12.64 -8.41
C GLU A 145 19.89 -13.50 -7.79
N PRO A 146 20.20 -14.66 -7.19
CA PRO A 146 19.20 -15.46 -6.49
C PRO A 146 18.85 -14.84 -5.14
N LEU A 147 17.56 -14.69 -4.88
CA LEU A 147 17.03 -14.39 -3.54
C LEU A 147 17.10 -15.67 -2.68
N GLN A 148 17.71 -15.57 -1.49
CA GLN A 148 17.83 -16.52 -0.36
C GLN A 148 17.44 -18.02 -0.56
N THR A 149 16.82 -18.70 0.40
CA THR A 149 15.52 -18.30 0.91
C THR A 149 15.09 -18.94 2.26
N GLY A 150 16.01 -19.38 3.13
CA GLY A 150 15.76 -19.82 4.53
C GLY A 150 14.91 -21.10 4.69
N LEU A 151 13.66 -21.06 4.26
CA LEU A 151 13.04 -22.15 3.52
C LEU A 151 13.93 -22.57 2.33
N ILE A 152 13.64 -23.70 1.67
CA ILE A 152 14.14 -23.94 0.30
C ILE A 152 13.37 -23.05 -0.73
N ALA A 153 12.48 -22.15 -0.27
CA ALA A 153 11.45 -21.52 -1.08
C ALA A 153 11.34 -19.97 -1.10
N ILE A 154 11.37 -19.20 0.01
CA ILE A 154 10.92 -17.77 0.01
C ILE A 154 11.77 -16.61 0.65
N ASP A 155 12.48 -16.75 1.78
CA ASP A 155 13.13 -15.64 2.52
C ASP A 155 14.26 -14.91 1.70
N SER A 156 14.99 -13.86 2.09
CA SER A 156 15.41 -13.37 3.42
C SER A 156 15.71 -11.85 3.45
N MET A 157 15.18 -11.07 2.50
CA MET A 157 15.37 -9.61 2.42
C MET A 157 14.23 -8.85 3.09
N ILE A 158 14.43 -7.55 3.37
CA ILE A 158 13.50 -6.61 4.06
C ILE A 158 12.04 -6.93 3.72
N PRO A 159 11.31 -7.68 4.58
CA PRO A 159 9.92 -8.02 4.31
C PRO A 159 9.09 -6.78 4.62
N ILE A 160 8.40 -6.26 3.61
CA ILE A 160 7.23 -5.44 3.86
C ILE A 160 6.05 -6.40 3.94
N GLY A 161 5.76 -6.84 5.17
CA GLY A 161 4.64 -7.73 5.47
C GLY A 161 3.35 -6.94 5.49
N ARG A 162 2.40 -7.29 4.62
CA ARG A 162 1.21 -6.47 4.41
C ARG A 162 -0.07 -7.19 4.73
N ALA A 163 -0.63 -6.92 5.89
CA ALA A 163 -1.96 -7.38 6.25
C ALA A 163 -3.01 -6.41 5.66
N ILE A 164 -3.76 -6.88 4.66
CA ILE A 164 -4.88 -6.16 4.03
C ILE A 164 -6.15 -6.92 4.39
N GLY A 165 -7.06 -6.32 5.15
CA GLY A 165 -8.32 -6.96 5.54
C GLY A 165 -8.14 -8.23 6.38
N GLN A 166 -6.98 -8.39 7.05
CA GLN A 166 -6.73 -9.49 7.98
C GLN A 166 -7.28 -9.18 9.37
N LYS A 167 -7.49 -10.22 10.19
CA LYS A 167 -7.91 -10.07 11.59
C LYS A 167 -6.75 -9.50 12.42
N ALA A 168 -7.01 -8.50 13.25
CA ALA A 168 -6.01 -7.86 14.11
C ALA A 168 -5.18 -8.86 14.94
N SER A 169 -5.83 -9.91 15.45
CA SER A 169 -5.17 -11.01 16.19
C SER A 169 -4.17 -11.78 15.35
N SER A 170 -4.47 -12.05 14.08
CA SER A 170 -3.58 -12.76 13.15
C SER A 170 -2.38 -11.89 12.76
N VAL A 171 -2.58 -10.58 12.56
CA VAL A 171 -1.49 -9.62 12.36
C VAL A 171 -0.57 -9.58 13.58
N ALA A 172 -1.14 -9.51 14.80
CA ALA A 172 -0.37 -9.53 16.03
C ALA A 172 0.43 -10.84 16.22
N GLN A 173 -0.13 -12.00 15.85
CA GLN A 173 0.58 -13.28 15.85
C GLN A 173 1.77 -13.30 14.87
N VAL A 174 1.60 -12.76 13.66
CA VAL A 174 2.68 -12.64 12.66
C VAL A 174 3.77 -11.68 13.17
N VAL A 175 3.40 -10.50 13.69
CA VAL A 175 4.35 -9.54 14.28
C VAL A 175 5.12 -10.16 15.45
N THR A 176 4.44 -10.92 16.32
CA THR A 176 5.08 -11.63 17.44
C THR A 176 6.08 -12.67 16.91
N SER A 177 5.68 -13.48 15.93
CA SER A 177 6.54 -14.49 15.31
C SER A 177 7.78 -13.88 14.64
N LEU A 178 7.64 -12.70 14.03
CA LEU A 178 8.74 -11.94 13.44
C LEU A 178 9.68 -11.34 14.51
N GLN A 179 9.15 -10.92 15.66
CA GLN A 179 9.94 -10.45 16.80
C GLN A 179 10.73 -11.59 17.46
N GLU A 180 10.08 -12.73 17.73
CA GLU A 180 10.72 -13.93 18.30
C GLU A 180 11.86 -14.47 17.43
N ARG A 181 11.76 -14.31 16.11
CA ARG A 181 12.78 -14.74 15.13
C ARG A 181 13.83 -13.66 14.82
N GLY A 182 13.76 -12.48 15.46
CA GLY A 182 14.63 -11.34 15.15
C GLY A 182 14.37 -10.67 13.79
N ALA A 183 13.44 -11.20 12.99
CA ALA A 183 13.12 -10.70 11.66
C ALA A 183 12.52 -9.29 11.67
N MET A 184 11.90 -8.87 12.78
CA MET A 184 11.28 -7.56 12.90
C MET A 184 12.29 -6.41 12.67
N GLU A 185 13.56 -6.56 13.05
CA GLU A 185 14.59 -5.50 12.92
C GLU A 185 14.74 -4.96 11.50
N TYR A 186 14.50 -5.80 10.49
CA TYR A 186 14.57 -5.47 9.07
C TYR A 186 13.20 -5.56 8.36
N THR A 187 12.09 -5.63 9.11
CA THR A 187 10.72 -5.72 8.56
C THR A 187 9.96 -4.42 8.78
N ILE A 188 9.15 -4.01 7.80
CA ILE A 188 8.12 -2.98 7.97
C ILE A 188 6.75 -3.66 7.84
N VAL A 189 5.88 -3.55 8.83
CA VAL A 189 4.54 -4.13 8.72
C VAL A 189 3.53 -3.04 8.39
N VAL A 190 2.91 -3.12 7.21
CA VAL A 190 1.82 -2.22 6.79
C VAL A 190 0.51 -2.97 7.00
N ALA A 191 -0.22 -2.62 8.06
CA ALA A 191 -1.43 -3.31 8.46
C ALA A 191 -2.66 -2.41 8.34
N GLU A 192 -3.64 -2.88 7.57
CA GLU A 192 -5.02 -2.40 7.59
C GLU A 192 -5.94 -3.60 7.84
N THR A 193 -6.63 -3.57 8.96
CA THR A 193 -7.49 -4.67 9.40
C THR A 193 -8.81 -4.70 8.65
N ALA A 194 -9.56 -5.80 8.76
CA ALA A 194 -10.88 -5.93 8.13
C ALA A 194 -11.87 -4.80 8.51
N ASP A 195 -11.73 -4.26 9.72
CA ASP A 195 -12.57 -3.16 10.25
C ASP A 195 -12.14 -1.77 9.74
N SER A 196 -10.95 -1.64 9.10
CA SER A 196 -10.49 -0.38 8.51
C SER A 196 -11.35 -0.01 7.30
N PRO A 197 -11.58 1.29 7.02
CA PRO A 197 -12.21 1.73 5.78
C PRO A 197 -11.61 1.08 4.53
N ALA A 198 -12.48 0.69 3.58
CA ALA A 198 -12.06 0.11 2.29
C ALA A 198 -11.03 0.99 1.55
N THR A 199 -11.11 2.30 1.78
CA THR A 199 -10.18 3.32 1.26
C THR A 199 -8.74 3.10 1.71
N LEU A 200 -8.53 2.78 3.01
CA LEU A 200 -7.22 2.48 3.57
C LEU A 200 -6.75 1.09 3.14
N GLN A 201 -7.63 0.08 3.13
CA GLN A 201 -7.30 -1.26 2.62
C GLN A 201 -6.85 -1.23 1.14
N TYR A 202 -7.48 -0.39 0.32
CA TYR A 202 -7.10 -0.12 -1.07
C TYR A 202 -5.74 0.56 -1.19
N LEU A 203 -5.49 1.60 -0.37
CA LEU A 203 -4.26 2.40 -0.40
C LEU A 203 -3.06 1.63 0.14
N ALA A 204 -3.27 0.77 1.13
CA ALA A 204 -2.21 0.07 1.84
C ALA A 204 -1.16 -0.51 0.87
N PRO A 205 -1.51 -1.34 -0.14
CA PRO A 205 -0.63 -1.81 -1.22
C PRO A 205 0.35 -0.79 -1.78
N TYR A 206 -0.12 0.40 -2.12
CA TYR A 206 0.69 1.45 -2.72
C TYR A 206 1.65 2.10 -1.72
N THR A 207 1.25 2.25 -0.45
CA THR A 207 2.09 2.76 0.65
C THR A 207 3.31 1.87 0.89
N GLY A 208 3.11 0.57 1.00
CA GLY A 208 4.22 -0.38 1.17
C GLY A 208 5.09 -0.49 -0.09
N ALA A 209 4.52 -0.37 -1.29
CA ALA A 209 5.33 -0.28 -2.51
C ALA A 209 6.22 0.97 -2.50
N ALA A 210 5.66 2.13 -2.14
CA ALA A 210 6.42 3.37 -2.00
C ALA A 210 7.53 3.30 -0.94
N LEU A 211 7.31 2.58 0.16
CA LEU A 211 8.35 2.27 1.16
C LEU A 211 9.43 1.31 0.63
N ALA A 212 9.06 0.23 -0.08
CA ALA A 212 10.03 -0.69 -0.68
C ALA A 212 10.92 0.02 -1.72
N GLU A 213 10.30 0.88 -2.55
CA GLU A 213 10.99 1.64 -3.59
C GLU A 213 11.99 2.66 -3.01
N TYR A 214 11.73 3.23 -1.83
CA TYR A 214 12.68 4.12 -1.15
C TYR A 214 14.03 3.43 -0.90
N PHE A 215 14.03 2.19 -0.43
CA PHE A 215 15.25 1.39 -0.25
C PHE A 215 15.82 0.89 -1.59
N MET A 216 14.97 0.47 -2.53
CA MET A 216 15.36 0.05 -3.89
C MET A 216 16.14 1.14 -4.63
N TYR A 217 15.65 2.38 -4.66
CA TYR A 217 16.36 3.52 -5.26
C TYR A 217 17.59 3.96 -4.46
N ARG A 218 17.70 3.54 -3.20
CA ARG A 218 18.93 3.62 -2.37
C ARG A 218 19.87 2.43 -2.55
N LYS A 219 19.73 1.67 -3.65
CA LYS A 219 20.59 0.53 -4.03
C LYS A 219 20.49 -0.69 -3.12
N GLN A 220 19.46 -0.76 -2.29
CA GLN A 220 19.20 -1.92 -1.45
C GLN A 220 18.26 -2.90 -2.15
N HIS A 221 18.14 -4.10 -1.60
CA HIS A 221 17.25 -5.14 -2.08
C HIS A 221 16.10 -5.35 -1.08
N THR A 222 14.87 -5.26 -1.55
CA THR A 222 13.64 -5.35 -0.74
C THR A 222 12.73 -6.48 -1.19
N LEU A 223 11.93 -6.98 -0.25
CA LEU A 223 10.93 -8.03 -0.48
C LEU A 223 9.57 -7.54 0.00
N ILE A 224 8.58 -7.39 -0.88
CA ILE A 224 7.23 -7.00 -0.49
C ILE A 224 6.30 -8.21 -0.55
N ILE A 225 5.58 -8.49 0.53
CA ILE A 225 4.61 -9.58 0.63
C ILE A 225 3.23 -8.96 0.71
N TYR A 226 2.40 -9.17 -0.31
CA TYR A 226 1.02 -8.68 -0.32
C TYR A 226 0.06 -9.77 0.17
N ASP A 227 -0.57 -9.59 1.34
CA ASP A 227 -1.52 -10.52 1.96
C ASP A 227 -2.86 -9.80 2.26
N ASP A 228 -3.79 -9.68 1.31
CA ASP A 228 -3.75 -10.22 -0.06
C ASP A 228 -4.31 -9.23 -1.12
N PRO A 229 -3.91 -9.32 -2.40
CA PRO A 229 -4.46 -8.48 -3.47
C PRO A 229 -5.93 -8.75 -3.78
N SER A 230 -6.51 -9.87 -3.35
CA SER A 230 -7.95 -10.17 -3.54
C SER A 230 -8.80 -9.26 -2.65
N LYS A 231 -8.41 -9.05 -1.39
CA LYS A 231 -9.02 -8.09 -0.45
C LYS A 231 -8.81 -6.65 -0.92
N GLN A 232 -7.64 -6.31 -1.47
CA GLN A 232 -7.46 -5.01 -2.14
C GLN A 232 -8.46 -4.84 -3.31
N ALA A 233 -8.65 -5.86 -4.14
CA ALA A 233 -9.62 -5.79 -5.24
C ALA A 233 -11.06 -5.68 -4.74
N GLN A 234 -11.43 -6.36 -3.65
CA GLN A 234 -12.74 -6.25 -3.01
C GLN A 234 -12.97 -4.83 -2.45
N ALA A 235 -11.96 -4.24 -1.81
CA ALA A 235 -12.00 -2.87 -1.35
C ALA A 235 -12.13 -1.87 -2.52
N TYR A 236 -11.37 -2.06 -3.61
CA TYR A 236 -11.50 -1.24 -4.81
C TYR A 236 -12.89 -1.37 -5.46
N ARG A 237 -13.45 -2.59 -5.48
CA ARG A 237 -14.82 -2.85 -5.93
C ARG A 237 -15.84 -2.08 -5.10
N GLN A 238 -15.75 -2.11 -3.78
CA GLN A 238 -16.64 -1.34 -2.90
C GLN A 238 -16.55 0.16 -3.20
N MET A 239 -15.34 0.72 -3.26
CA MET A 239 -15.12 2.13 -3.60
C MET A 239 -15.72 2.49 -4.97
N SER A 240 -15.50 1.65 -5.98
CA SER A 240 -16.02 1.84 -7.32
C SER A 240 -17.55 1.83 -7.39
N LEU A 241 -18.20 0.93 -6.64
CA LEU A 241 -19.67 0.85 -6.56
C LEU A 241 -20.27 2.06 -5.85
N LEU A 242 -19.63 2.53 -4.77
CA LEU A 242 -20.02 3.77 -4.06
C LEU A 242 -19.86 5.02 -4.94
N LEU A 243 -18.81 5.08 -5.76
CA LEU A 243 -18.64 6.09 -6.82
C LEU A 243 -19.62 5.92 -7.99
N ARG A 244 -20.50 4.90 -7.98
CA ARG A 244 -21.46 4.54 -9.03
C ARG A 244 -20.81 4.29 -10.40
N ARG A 245 -19.55 3.87 -10.43
CA ARG A 245 -18.89 3.44 -11.68
C ARG A 245 -19.51 2.13 -12.17
N PRO A 246 -19.75 1.96 -13.48
CA PRO A 246 -20.31 0.71 -14.03
C PRO A 246 -19.47 -0.52 -13.67
N PRO A 247 -20.06 -1.56 -13.05
CA PRO A 247 -19.36 -2.80 -12.73
C PRO A 247 -19.23 -3.72 -13.95
N GLY A 248 -18.18 -4.55 -13.94
CA GLY A 248 -17.93 -5.62 -14.90
C GLY A 248 -18.08 -7.02 -14.29
N ARG A 249 -17.22 -7.96 -14.70
CA ARG A 249 -17.22 -9.36 -14.22
C ARG A 249 -17.05 -9.41 -12.69
N GLU A 250 -17.85 -10.27 -12.03
CA GLU A 250 -17.83 -10.46 -10.56
C GLU A 250 -18.03 -9.13 -9.77
N ALA A 251 -18.71 -8.17 -10.42
CA ALA A 251 -18.94 -6.80 -10.01
C ALA A 251 -17.70 -5.90 -9.85
N TYR A 252 -16.49 -6.37 -10.20
CA TYR A 252 -15.28 -5.54 -10.19
C TYR A 252 -15.32 -4.49 -11.31
N PRO A 253 -14.67 -3.31 -11.12
CA PRO A 253 -14.55 -2.33 -12.20
C PRO A 253 -13.61 -2.83 -13.31
N GLY A 254 -13.81 -2.30 -14.52
CA GLY A 254 -13.06 -2.74 -15.72
C GLY A 254 -11.55 -2.50 -15.67
N ASP A 255 -11.08 -1.61 -14.79
CA ASP A 255 -9.67 -1.29 -14.57
C ASP A 255 -9.03 -2.07 -13.39
N VAL A 256 -9.71 -3.06 -12.80
CA VAL A 256 -9.13 -3.89 -11.72
C VAL A 256 -7.87 -4.65 -12.16
N PHE A 257 -7.72 -4.96 -13.46
CA PHE A 257 -6.45 -5.49 -13.98
C PHE A 257 -5.33 -4.44 -13.92
N TYR A 258 -5.63 -3.19 -14.29
CA TYR A 258 -4.69 -2.07 -14.24
C TYR A 258 -4.27 -1.74 -12.81
N LEU A 259 -5.19 -1.91 -11.83
CA LEU A 259 -4.90 -1.78 -10.40
C LEU A 259 -3.73 -2.69 -9.98
N HIS A 260 -3.79 -3.98 -10.31
CA HIS A 260 -2.75 -4.93 -9.92
C HIS A 260 -1.50 -4.80 -10.79
N SER A 261 -1.62 -4.53 -12.09
CA SER A 261 -0.44 -4.40 -12.95
C SER A 261 0.40 -3.17 -12.56
N ARG A 262 -0.22 -1.99 -12.37
CA ARG A 262 0.51 -0.77 -11.94
C ARG A 262 1.12 -0.88 -10.53
N LEU A 263 0.64 -1.82 -9.71
CA LEU A 263 1.20 -2.13 -8.40
C LEU A 263 2.39 -3.09 -8.52
N LEU A 264 2.21 -4.23 -9.19
CA LEU A 264 3.20 -5.30 -9.26
C LEU A 264 4.39 -4.94 -10.18
N GLU A 265 4.15 -4.21 -11.27
CA GLU A 265 5.21 -3.73 -12.19
C GLU A 265 6.22 -2.76 -11.56
N ARG A 266 5.94 -2.23 -10.37
CA ARG A 266 6.91 -1.43 -9.59
C ARG A 266 8.04 -2.30 -9.04
N ALA A 267 7.77 -3.58 -8.81
CA ALA A 267 8.76 -4.56 -8.41
C ALA A 267 9.65 -4.95 -9.59
N ALA A 268 10.91 -4.49 -9.58
CA ALA A 268 11.90 -4.79 -10.60
C ALA A 268 13.32 -4.79 -10.01
N LYS A 269 14.31 -5.26 -10.78
CA LYS A 269 15.72 -4.96 -10.53
C LYS A 269 16.13 -3.76 -11.38
N LEU A 270 16.73 -2.75 -10.75
CA LEU A 270 17.20 -1.55 -11.41
C LEU A 270 18.45 -1.81 -12.27
N SER A 271 18.67 -0.94 -13.26
CA SER A 271 19.87 -0.95 -14.08
C SER A 271 21.12 -0.47 -13.33
N SER A 272 22.30 -0.77 -13.89
CA SER A 272 23.61 -0.37 -13.33
C SER A 272 23.75 1.14 -13.14
N SER A 273 23.15 1.95 -14.02
CA SER A 273 23.14 3.41 -13.88
C SER A 273 22.28 3.91 -12.71
N LEU A 274 21.28 3.13 -12.30
CA LEU A 274 20.41 3.40 -11.15
C LEU A 274 20.87 2.64 -9.89
N GLY A 275 22.01 1.96 -9.94
CA GLY A 275 22.67 1.34 -8.79
C GLY A 275 22.11 -0.02 -8.36
N GLU A 276 21.37 -0.71 -9.23
CA GLU A 276 21.06 -2.16 -9.15
C GLU A 276 20.25 -2.68 -7.96
N GLY A 277 19.73 -1.78 -7.12
CA GLY A 277 18.74 -2.12 -6.10
C GLY A 277 17.52 -2.80 -6.71
N SER A 278 16.85 -3.63 -5.93
CA SER A 278 15.72 -4.44 -6.41
C SER A 278 14.58 -4.45 -5.44
N MET A 279 13.37 -4.56 -5.97
CA MET A 279 12.16 -4.85 -5.23
C MET A 279 11.57 -6.15 -5.78
N THR A 280 11.54 -7.19 -4.96
CA THR A 280 10.92 -8.48 -5.27
C THR A 280 9.52 -8.49 -4.68
N ALA A 281 8.50 -8.84 -5.47
CA ALA A 281 7.12 -8.93 -5.01
C ALA A 281 6.65 -10.38 -4.87
N LEU A 282 6.00 -10.68 -3.74
CA LEU A 282 5.32 -11.94 -3.47
C LEU A 282 3.84 -11.65 -3.14
N PRO A 283 2.95 -11.60 -4.15
CA PRO A 283 1.53 -11.54 -3.92
C PRO A 283 1.00 -12.91 -3.49
N ILE A 284 0.42 -12.99 -2.30
CA ILE A 284 -0.35 -14.14 -1.84
C ILE A 284 -1.78 -13.91 -2.31
N VAL A 285 -2.37 -14.85 -3.08
CA VAL A 285 -3.74 -14.71 -3.61
C VAL A 285 -4.60 -15.85 -3.06
N GLU A 286 -5.63 -15.50 -2.28
CA GLU A 286 -6.62 -16.47 -1.82
C GLU A 286 -7.50 -16.93 -3.00
N THR A 287 -7.62 -18.25 -3.18
CA THR A 287 -8.52 -18.88 -4.17
C THR A 287 -9.68 -19.58 -3.46
N GLN A 288 -10.90 -19.37 -3.96
CA GLN A 288 -12.09 -20.01 -3.39
C GLN A 288 -12.14 -21.47 -3.85
N SER A 289 -12.05 -22.41 -2.90
CA SER A 289 -12.02 -23.86 -3.18
C SER A 289 -10.94 -24.29 -4.19
N GLY A 290 -9.82 -23.57 -4.28
CA GLY A 290 -8.76 -23.84 -5.27
C GLY A 290 -9.07 -23.38 -6.70
N ASP A 291 -10.15 -22.61 -6.94
CA ASP A 291 -10.46 -22.10 -8.27
C ASP A 291 -9.50 -20.99 -8.69
N VAL A 292 -8.57 -21.36 -9.58
CA VAL A 292 -7.60 -20.46 -10.22
C VAL A 292 -8.17 -19.74 -11.45
N SER A 293 -9.40 -20.06 -11.89
CA SER A 293 -10.08 -19.46 -13.06
C SER A 293 -11.02 -18.29 -12.71
N ALA A 294 -11.18 -18.02 -11.41
CA ALA A 294 -11.79 -16.80 -10.91
C ALA A 294 -11.04 -15.55 -11.42
N TYR A 295 -11.73 -14.41 -11.48
CA TYR A 295 -11.23 -13.25 -12.22
C TYR A 295 -9.93 -12.67 -11.63
N ILE A 296 -9.85 -12.51 -10.31
CA ILE A 296 -8.65 -11.94 -9.66
C ILE A 296 -7.43 -12.88 -9.73
N PRO A 297 -7.52 -14.18 -9.40
CA PRO A 297 -6.41 -15.12 -9.62
C PRO A 297 -5.90 -15.12 -11.07
N THR A 298 -6.80 -15.13 -12.06
CA THR A 298 -6.42 -15.10 -13.49
C THR A 298 -5.66 -13.81 -13.85
N ASN A 299 -6.09 -12.66 -13.33
CA ASN A 299 -5.40 -11.38 -13.54
C ASN A 299 -4.00 -11.41 -12.90
N VAL A 300 -3.86 -11.83 -11.63
CA VAL A 300 -2.55 -11.84 -10.96
C VAL A 300 -1.59 -12.83 -11.64
N ILE A 301 -2.05 -14.03 -12.00
CA ILE A 301 -1.25 -15.05 -12.71
C ILE A 301 -0.73 -14.52 -14.07
N SER A 302 -1.47 -13.63 -14.74
CA SER A 302 -1.04 -13.04 -16.03
C SER A 302 -0.17 -11.78 -15.88
N ILE A 303 0.04 -11.29 -14.66
CA ILE A 303 0.94 -10.16 -14.33
C ILE A 303 2.26 -10.65 -13.71
N THR A 304 2.23 -11.70 -12.91
CA THR A 304 3.42 -12.23 -12.21
C THR A 304 4.31 -13.08 -13.12
N ASP A 305 5.63 -12.93 -13.02
CA ASP A 305 6.63 -13.73 -13.76
C ASP A 305 6.61 -15.25 -13.42
N GLY A 306 5.95 -15.63 -12.33
CA GLY A 306 5.80 -17.02 -11.90
C GLY A 306 4.90 -17.17 -10.68
N GLN A 307 4.45 -18.40 -10.42
CA GLN A 307 3.43 -18.69 -9.42
C GLN A 307 3.71 -19.97 -8.62
N ILE A 308 3.37 -19.94 -7.33
CA ILE A 308 3.46 -21.07 -6.41
C ILE A 308 2.03 -21.47 -6.03
N PHE A 309 1.60 -22.66 -6.45
CA PHE A 309 0.31 -23.21 -6.06
C PHE A 309 0.44 -24.10 -4.82
N LEU A 310 -0.27 -23.74 -3.76
CA LEU A 310 -0.36 -24.50 -2.51
C LEU A 310 -1.68 -25.28 -2.50
N SER A 311 -1.63 -26.60 -2.31
CA SER A 311 -2.82 -27.44 -2.22
C SER A 311 -3.14 -27.82 -0.78
N ALA A 312 -4.38 -27.57 -0.36
CA ALA A 312 -4.91 -28.02 0.92
C ALA A 312 -4.97 -29.56 1.01
N ASP A 313 -5.19 -30.27 -0.10
CA ASP A 313 -5.23 -31.74 -0.12
C ASP A 313 -3.85 -32.34 0.16
N LEU A 314 -2.78 -31.75 -0.41
CA LEU A 314 -1.40 -32.15 -0.11
C LEU A 314 -1.04 -31.87 1.37
N PHE A 315 -1.52 -30.75 1.93
CA PHE A 315 -1.33 -30.42 3.34
C PHE A 315 -2.05 -31.41 4.26
N ASN A 316 -3.31 -31.71 3.98
CA ASN A 316 -4.11 -32.68 4.72
C ASN A 316 -3.56 -34.11 4.60
N ALA A 317 -2.86 -34.43 3.49
CA ALA A 317 -2.12 -35.68 3.32
C ALA A 317 -0.77 -35.71 4.07
N GLY A 318 -0.42 -34.67 4.84
CA GLY A 318 0.81 -34.60 5.62
C GLY A 318 2.08 -34.29 4.82
N ILE A 319 1.95 -33.87 3.55
CA ILE A 319 3.08 -33.54 2.70
C ILE A 319 3.54 -32.12 3.04
N SER A 320 4.81 -31.96 3.43
CA SER A 320 5.36 -30.64 3.82
C SER A 320 5.75 -29.75 2.62
N ASP A 321 5.97 -30.34 1.43
CA ASP A 321 6.10 -29.61 0.16
C ASP A 321 4.72 -29.54 -0.51
N LEU A 322 4.05 -28.40 -0.35
CA LEU A 322 2.68 -28.18 -0.84
C LEU A 322 2.60 -27.82 -2.32
N THR A 323 3.72 -27.79 -3.04
CA THR A 323 3.77 -27.36 -4.44
C THR A 323 3.16 -28.41 -5.37
N SER A 324 2.03 -28.08 -6.00
CA SER A 324 1.36 -29.01 -6.92
C SER A 324 2.11 -29.15 -8.25
N ARG A 325 3.00 -30.16 -8.35
CA ARG A 325 3.79 -30.47 -9.54
C ARG A 325 3.00 -31.09 -10.71
N THR A 326 1.77 -30.65 -10.97
CA THR A 326 0.83 -31.26 -11.91
C THR A 326 0.90 -30.71 -13.35
N ARG A 327 2.12 -30.50 -13.89
CA ARG A 327 2.40 -30.56 -15.33
C ARG A 327 3.81 -31.13 -15.59
N PRO A 328 3.96 -32.19 -16.40
CA PRO A 328 5.26 -32.86 -16.63
C PRO A 328 6.07 -32.21 -17.75
N SER A 329 6.49 -30.95 -17.57
CA SER A 329 7.66 -30.36 -18.24
C SER A 329 7.96 -28.95 -17.70
N ASN A 330 9.20 -28.72 -17.26
CA ASN A 330 9.81 -27.40 -17.06
C ASN A 330 9.19 -26.44 -16.01
N ILE A 331 8.88 -26.92 -14.80
CA ILE A 331 9.01 -26.05 -13.60
C ILE A 331 10.40 -26.27 -13.00
N ARG A 332 11.39 -25.56 -13.55
CA ARG A 332 12.59 -25.19 -12.79
C ARG A 332 12.23 -23.97 -11.96
N PHE A 333 12.75 -23.88 -10.74
CA PHE A 333 12.90 -22.58 -10.08
C PHE A 333 13.81 -21.71 -10.96
N CYS A 334 13.19 -20.82 -11.72
CA CYS A 334 13.83 -19.75 -12.45
C CYS A 334 13.00 -18.49 -12.22
N LEU A 335 13.57 -17.52 -11.53
CA LEU A 335 13.34 -16.12 -11.88
C LEU A 335 13.84 -16.00 -13.34
N SER A 336 12.94 -15.98 -14.31
CA SER A 336 13.24 -16.09 -15.74
C SER A 336 14.14 -14.91 -16.17
N HIS A 337 15.30 -15.15 -16.74
CA HIS A 337 15.44 -15.38 -18.19
C HIS A 337 14.41 -14.60 -19.02
N PHE A 338 14.60 -13.28 -19.10
CA PHE A 338 14.08 -12.50 -20.22
C PHE A 338 14.69 -12.99 -21.53
N SER A 339 13.86 -13.01 -22.57
CA SER A 339 14.27 -12.98 -23.99
C SER A 339 14.14 -11.55 -24.52
#